data_AF-A0A7V8ZJY1-F1
#
_entry.id   AF-A0A7V8ZJY1-F1
#
_cell.length_a   1.000
_cell.length_b   1.000
_cell.length_c   1.000
_cell.angle_alpha   90.00
_cell.angle_beta   90.00
_cell.angle_gamma   90.00
#
_symmetry.space_group_name_H-M   'P 1'
#
loop_
_entity.id
_entity.type
_entity.pdbx_description
1 polymer ?
#
loop_
_entity_poly.entity_id
_entity_poly.type
_entity_poly.pdbx_seq_one_letter_code
_entity_poly.pdbx_strand_id
1 'polypeptide(L)'
;GQLGAVCCVGGRVQVVDLVGRADVYAALHAPLVAGYALDALEHGPDTEPPGLEDVQWFLDIALGATRRSRPAIGLGEEAVFSTALHSGSVLELDGELVALTAFGPPPSARGSIRRPSRRRR
;
A
#
# COMPACT_ATOMS: atom_id res chain seq x y z
N GLY A 1 9.28 -12.22 13.43
CA GLY A 1 7.82 -12.19 13.21
C GLY A 1 7.52 -11.05 12.26
N GLN A 2 6.55 -11.23 11.37
CA GLN A 2 6.15 -10.20 10.40
C GLN A 2 5.24 -9.17 11.06
N LEU A 3 5.46 -7.89 10.75
CA LEU A 3 4.65 -6.77 11.24
C LEU A 3 4.40 -5.80 10.10
N GLY A 4 3.31 -5.03 10.21
CA GLY A 4 2.88 -4.18 9.13
C GLY A 4 1.77 -3.22 9.52
N ALA A 5 1.31 -2.47 8.51
CA ALA A 5 0.16 -1.59 8.60
C ALA A 5 -0.82 -1.89 7.47
N VAL A 6 -2.11 -1.77 7.76
CA VAL A 6 -3.15 -1.64 6.76
C VAL A 6 -3.70 -0.22 6.85
N CYS A 7 -3.58 0.52 5.75
CA CYS A 7 -4.10 1.88 5.64
C CYS A 7 -5.46 1.84 4.95
N CYS A 8 -6.48 2.38 5.62
CA CYS A 8 -7.81 2.54 5.07
C CYS A 8 -8.10 4.04 4.88
N VAL A 9 -8.42 4.43 3.66
CA VAL A 9 -8.66 5.83 3.27
C VAL A 9 -9.91 5.90 2.41
N GLY A 10 -10.81 6.84 2.73
CA GLY A 10 -12.04 7.04 1.94
C GLY A 10 -12.97 5.83 1.94
N GLY A 11 -13.05 5.11 3.06
CA GLY A 11 -13.91 3.94 3.23
C GLY A 11 -13.46 2.67 2.50
N ARG A 12 -12.20 2.60 2.09
CA ARG A 12 -11.61 1.40 1.46
C ARG A 12 -10.20 1.13 1.96
N VAL A 13 -9.76 -0.12 1.84
CA VAL A 13 -8.36 -0.50 2.05
C VAL A 13 -7.53 0.07 0.89
N GLN A 14 -6.57 0.94 1.20
CA GLN A 14 -5.78 1.65 0.21
C GLN A 14 -4.36 1.10 0.12
N VAL A 15 -3.76 0.72 1.24
CA VAL A 15 -2.39 0.20 1.29
C VAL A 15 -2.27 -0.91 2.34
N VAL A 16 -1.46 -1.91 2.05
CA VAL A 16 -0.89 -2.85 3.02
C VAL A 16 0.63 -2.77 2.90
N ASP A 17 1.31 -2.58 4.01
CA ASP A 17 2.75 -2.70 4.14
C ASP A 17 3.09 -3.78 5.17
N LEU A 18 3.89 -4.77 4.81
CA LEU A 18 4.36 -5.84 5.68
C LEU A 18 5.87 -5.97 5.58
N VAL A 19 6.55 -6.15 6.70
CA VAL A 19 8.00 -6.42 6.74
C VAL A 19 8.33 -7.58 7.68
N GLY A 20 9.41 -8.31 7.37
CA GLY A 20 9.85 -9.50 8.10
C GLY A 20 10.38 -9.25 9.52
N ARG A 21 10.67 -7.99 9.87
CA ARG A 21 11.30 -7.63 11.14
C ARG A 21 10.65 -6.41 11.81
N ALA A 22 10.47 -6.50 13.13
CA ALA A 22 9.85 -5.46 13.94
C ALA A 22 10.68 -4.16 14.00
N ASP A 23 12.01 -4.25 14.03
CA ASP A 23 12.91 -3.09 14.08
C ASP A 23 12.89 -2.29 12.77
N VAL A 24 12.77 -2.99 11.63
CA VAL A 24 12.55 -2.37 10.33
C VAL A 24 11.19 -1.65 10.30
N TYR A 25 10.12 -2.29 10.78
CA TYR A 25 8.81 -1.63 10.86
C TYR A 25 8.86 -0.39 11.76
N ALA A 26 9.53 -0.46 12.91
CA ALA A 26 9.68 0.68 13.81
C ALA A 26 10.38 1.88 13.14
N ALA A 27 11.40 1.62 12.32
CA ALA A 27 12.08 2.66 11.55
C ALA A 27 11.20 3.23 10.42
N LEU A 28 10.34 2.41 9.82
CA LEU A 28 9.43 2.80 8.73
C LEU A 28 8.11 3.39 9.21
N HIS A 29 7.72 3.19 10.47
CA HIS A 29 6.39 3.55 10.97
C HIS A 29 6.07 5.04 10.77
N ALA A 30 6.97 5.93 11.20
CA ALA A 30 6.76 7.37 11.07
C ALA A 30 6.62 7.83 9.60
N PRO A 31 7.52 7.46 8.66
CA PRO A 31 7.34 7.85 7.26
C PRO A 31 6.12 7.20 6.59
N LEU A 32 5.78 5.95 6.93
CA LEU A 32 4.57 5.30 6.41
C LEU A 32 3.30 6.04 6.85
N VAL A 33 3.16 6.33 8.14
CA VAL A 33 2.02 7.10 8.68
C VAL A 33 1.92 8.48 8.05
N ALA A 34 3.05 9.15 7.80
CA ALA A 34 3.05 10.43 7.10
C ALA A 34 2.54 10.30 5.65
N GLY A 35 2.94 9.25 4.93
CA GLY A 35 2.43 8.94 3.59
C GLY A 35 0.92 8.70 3.60
N TYR A 36 0.44 7.85 4.49
CA TYR A 36 -0.99 7.57 4.67
C TYR A 36 -1.80 8.84 4.97
N ALA A 37 -1.26 9.73 5.81
CA ALA A 37 -1.90 10.99 6.13
C ALA A 37 -2.04 11.89 4.89
N LEU A 38 -1.05 11.90 3.99
CA LEU A 38 -1.15 12.63 2.73
C LEU A 38 -2.24 12.07 1.83
N ASP A 39 -2.34 10.74 1.69
CA ASP A 39 -3.41 10.10 0.91
C ASP A 39 -4.80 10.41 1.49
N ALA A 40 -4.89 10.48 2.82
CA ALA A 40 -6.12 10.80 3.53
C ALA A 40 -6.61 12.25 3.28
N LEU A 41 -5.71 13.20 3.01
CA LEU A 41 -6.10 14.59 2.72
C LEU A 41 -6.95 14.73 1.45
N GLU A 42 -6.88 13.76 0.54
CA GLU A 42 -7.69 13.75 -0.68
C GLU A 42 -9.14 13.31 -0.44
N HIS A 43 -9.46 12.84 0.77
CA HIS A 43 -10.74 12.24 1.12
C HIS A 43 -11.45 13.03 2.23
N GLY A 44 -12.78 13.03 2.21
CA GLY A 44 -13.61 13.68 3.22
C GLY A 44 -13.70 12.87 4.52
N PRO A 45 -14.06 13.50 5.66
CA PRO A 45 -14.10 12.83 6.96
C PRO A 45 -15.26 11.84 7.13
N ASP A 46 -16.29 11.90 6.28
CA ASP A 46 -17.58 11.22 6.49
C ASP A 46 -17.71 9.84 5.81
N THR A 47 -16.59 9.14 5.59
CA THR A 47 -16.62 7.78 5.03
C THR A 47 -16.49 6.74 6.12
N GLU A 48 -17.42 5.78 6.14
CA GLU A 48 -17.36 4.64 7.04
C GLU A 48 -16.12 3.78 6.74
N PRO A 49 -15.31 3.40 7.75
CA PRO A 49 -14.15 2.56 7.53
C PRO A 49 -14.57 1.15 7.06
N PRO A 50 -13.74 0.48 6.25
CA PRO A 50 -14.01 -0.90 5.84
C PRO A 50 -14.01 -1.84 7.04
N GLY A 51 -14.76 -2.93 6.95
CA GLY A 51 -14.81 -3.96 7.97
C GLY A 51 -13.54 -4.80 8.02
N LEU A 52 -13.38 -5.58 9.10
CA LEU A 52 -12.25 -6.50 9.23
C LEU A 52 -12.23 -7.55 8.10
N GLU A 53 -13.39 -7.96 7.62
CA GLU A 53 -13.52 -8.91 6.50
C GLU A 53 -12.96 -8.34 5.19
N ASP A 54 -13.19 -7.04 4.91
CA ASP A 54 -12.64 -6.36 3.74
C ASP A 54 -11.11 -6.28 3.82
N VAL A 55 -10.58 -6.03 5.02
CA VAL A 55 -9.14 -6.02 5.28
C VAL A 55 -8.52 -7.41 5.07
N GLN A 56 -9.15 -8.46 5.61
CA GLN A 56 -8.67 -9.83 5.46
C GLN A 56 -8.70 -10.27 4.00
N TRP A 57 -9.80 -9.98 3.29
CA TRP A 57 -9.93 -10.27 1.88
C TRP A 57 -8.85 -9.58 1.05
N PHE A 58 -8.58 -8.29 1.32
CA PHE A 58 -7.51 -7.55 0.64
C PHE A 58 -6.15 -8.21 0.85
N LEU A 59 -5.84 -8.59 2.09
CA LEU A 59 -4.59 -9.27 2.45
C LEU A 59 -4.44 -10.60 1.71
N ASP A 60 -5.49 -11.42 1.71
CA ASP A 60 -5.48 -12.73 1.05
C ASP A 60 -5.26 -12.60 -0.45
N ILE A 61 -5.89 -11.62 -1.10
CA ILE A 61 -5.68 -11.35 -2.53
C ILE A 61 -4.26 -10.86 -2.80
N ALA A 62 -3.72 -9.95 -1.99
CA ALA A 62 -2.36 -9.45 -2.17
C ALA A 62 -1.31 -10.57 -2.00
N LEU A 63 -1.51 -11.44 -0.99
CA LEU A 63 -0.63 -12.58 -0.74
C LEU A 63 -0.76 -13.66 -1.83
N GLY A 64 -1.97 -13.91 -2.33
CA GLY A 64 -2.27 -14.90 -3.36
C GLY A 64 -2.08 -14.42 -4.81
N ALA A 65 -1.75 -13.15 -5.04
CA ALA A 65 -1.62 -12.61 -6.39
C ALA A 65 -0.52 -13.31 -7.20
N THR A 66 -0.78 -13.56 -8.49
CA THR A 66 0.27 -14.04 -9.41
C THR A 66 1.33 -12.98 -9.57
N ARG A 67 2.59 -13.36 -9.30
CA ARG A 67 3.75 -12.47 -9.28
C ARG A 67 4.65 -12.68 -10.47
N ARG A 68 5.29 -11.60 -10.93
CA ARG A 68 6.39 -11.66 -11.89
C ARG A 68 7.69 -11.43 -11.14
N SER A 69 8.40 -12.51 -10.86
CA SER A 69 9.66 -12.49 -10.09
C SER A 69 10.87 -12.21 -10.98
N ARG A 70 11.88 -11.57 -10.40
CA ARG A 70 13.21 -11.37 -10.96
C ARG A 70 14.23 -11.30 -9.81
N PRO A 71 15.50 -11.63 -10.07
CA PRO A 71 16.55 -11.41 -9.08
C PRO A 71 16.58 -9.95 -8.65
N ALA A 72 16.62 -9.70 -7.35
CA ALA A 72 16.79 -8.35 -6.82
C ALA A 72 18.19 -7.81 -7.15
N ILE A 73 18.37 -6.48 -7.10
CA ILE A 73 19.70 -5.84 -7.24
C ILE A 73 20.68 -6.34 -6.15
N GLY A 74 20.13 -6.68 -4.97
CA GLY A 74 20.88 -7.23 -3.85
C GLY A 74 20.62 -8.71 -3.65
N LEU A 75 20.23 -9.08 -2.43
CA LEU A 75 19.87 -10.45 -2.09
C LEU A 75 18.39 -10.71 -2.35
N GLY A 76 18.08 -11.95 -2.70
CA GLY A 76 16.72 -12.42 -2.83
C GLY A 76 16.07 -12.16 -4.19
N GLU A 77 14.77 -12.36 -4.24
CA GLU A 77 13.93 -12.22 -5.41
C GLU A 77 12.95 -11.08 -5.17
N GLU A 78 12.87 -10.15 -6.12
CA GLU A 78 11.83 -9.14 -6.14
C GLU A 78 10.72 -9.58 -7.10
N ALA A 79 9.48 -9.34 -6.70
CA ALA A 79 8.31 -9.62 -7.49
C ALA A 79 7.44 -8.38 -7.57
N VAL A 80 6.83 -8.17 -8.73
CA VAL A 80 5.73 -7.21 -8.88
C VAL A 80 4.47 -7.94 -9.28
N PHE A 81 3.33 -7.44 -8.82
CA PHE A 81 2.03 -7.92 -9.23
C PHE A 81 1.12 -6.74 -9.57
N SER A 82 0.23 -6.97 -10.52
CA SER A 82 -0.81 -6.03 -10.90
C SER A 82 -2.02 -6.83 -11.32
N THR A 83 -3.15 -6.52 -10.70
CA THR A 83 -4.47 -7.09 -10.97
C THR A 83 -5.43 -5.95 -11.25
N ALA A 84 -6.71 -6.25 -11.52
CA ALA A 84 -7.72 -5.22 -11.67
C ALA A 84 -7.98 -4.42 -10.38
N LEU A 85 -7.66 -5.01 -9.22
CA LEU A 85 -8.02 -4.47 -7.89
C LEU A 85 -6.80 -4.08 -7.06
N HIS A 86 -5.62 -4.60 -7.39
CA HIS A 86 -4.42 -4.42 -6.58
C HIS A 86 -3.18 -4.31 -7.43
N SER A 87 -2.20 -3.55 -6.96
CA SER A 87 -0.84 -3.58 -7.49
C SER A 87 0.16 -3.54 -6.35
N GLY A 88 1.37 -4.02 -6.56
CA GLY A 88 2.33 -4.03 -5.47
C GLY A 88 3.64 -4.70 -5.81
N SER A 89 4.50 -4.74 -4.79
CA SER A 89 5.80 -5.37 -4.84
C SER A 89 6.01 -6.27 -3.63
N VAL A 90 6.87 -7.26 -3.83
CA VAL A 90 7.26 -8.25 -2.84
C VAL A 90 8.77 -8.41 -2.94
N LEU A 91 9.44 -8.51 -1.80
CA LEU A 91 10.83 -8.94 -1.68
C LEU A 91 10.88 -10.20 -0.83
N GLU A 92 11.48 -11.26 -1.37
CA GLU A 92 11.66 -12.55 -0.71
C GLU A 92 13.14 -12.92 -0.64
N LEU A 93 13.57 -13.57 0.44
CA LEU A 93 14.91 -14.13 0.58
C LEU A 93 14.78 -15.56 1.08
N ASP A 94 15.35 -16.52 0.35
CA ASP A 94 15.29 -17.95 0.68
C ASP A 94 13.86 -18.49 0.91
N GLY A 95 12.89 -17.95 0.18
CA GLY A 95 11.46 -18.31 0.30
C GLY A 95 10.73 -17.63 1.46
N GLU A 96 11.40 -16.78 2.23
CA GLU A 96 10.78 -15.98 3.29
C GLU A 96 10.44 -14.57 2.80
N LEU A 97 9.23 -14.10 3.12
CA LEU A 97 8.79 -12.76 2.80
C LEU A 97 9.50 -11.72 3.68
N VAL A 98 10.34 -10.90 3.04
CA VAL A 98 11.11 -9.81 3.65
C VAL A 98 10.30 -8.52 3.68
N ALA A 99 9.63 -8.17 2.58
CA ALA A 99 8.76 -7.00 2.49
C ALA A 99 7.65 -7.21 1.46
N LEU A 100 6.46 -6.69 1.74
CA LEU A 100 5.35 -6.58 0.80
C LEU A 100 4.71 -5.21 0.93
N THR A 101 4.48 -4.56 -0.21
CA THR A 101 3.62 -3.39 -0.30
C THR A 101 2.55 -3.67 -1.34
N ALA A 102 1.28 -3.52 -0.97
CA ALA A 102 0.14 -3.69 -1.85
C ALA A 102 -0.77 -2.47 -1.80
N PHE A 103 -1.08 -1.92 -2.95
CA PHE A 103 -2.00 -0.80 -3.14
C PHE A 103 -3.33 -1.33 -3.63
N GLY A 104 -4.41 -0.76 -3.10
CA GLY A 104 -5.75 -0.94 -3.64
C GLY A 104 -5.90 -0.32 -5.03
N PRO A 105 -7.10 -0.37 -5.61
CA PRO A 105 -7.30 0.14 -6.95
C PRO A 105 -6.98 1.64 -6.97
N PRO A 106 -6.35 2.14 -8.06
CA PRO A 106 -6.09 3.57 -8.18
C PRO A 106 -7.42 4.32 -8.08
N PRO A 107 -7.44 5.52 -7.48
CA PRO A 107 -8.65 6.33 -7.46
C PRO A 107 -9.16 6.47 -8.90
N SER A 108 -10.47 6.31 -9.10
CA SER A 108 -11.07 6.56 -10.41
C SER A 108 -10.60 7.94 -10.88
N ALA A 109 -10.11 8.05 -12.12
CA ALA A 109 -9.40 9.21 -12.67
C ALA A 109 -10.24 10.51 -12.80
N ARG A 110 -10.97 10.90 -11.76
CA ARG A 110 -11.68 12.17 -11.60
C ARG A 110 -10.86 13.14 -10.76
N GLY A 111 -9.54 13.13 -10.90
CA GLY A 111 -8.70 14.24 -10.44
C GLY A 111 -8.81 15.39 -11.43
N SER A 112 -9.70 16.35 -11.18
CA SER A 112 -9.66 17.59 -11.97
C SER A 112 -8.40 18.35 -11.56
N ILE A 113 -7.49 18.61 -12.51
CA ILE A 113 -6.37 19.51 -12.29
C ILE A 113 -6.95 20.87 -11.87
N ARG A 114 -6.83 21.23 -10.59
CA ARG A 114 -7.24 22.55 -10.11
C ARG A 114 -6.28 23.57 -10.71
N ARG A 115 -6.82 24.51 -11.50
CA ARG A 115 -6.05 25.60 -12.07
C ARG A 115 -5.38 26.40 -10.95
N PRO A 116 -4.08 26.73 -11.07
CA PRO A 116 -3.40 27.54 -10.07
C PRO A 116 -4.11 28.89 -9.92
N SER A 117 -4.39 29.28 -8.68
CA SER A 117 -5.03 30.55 -8.36
C SER A 117 -4.13 31.69 -8.85
N ARG A 118 -4.66 32.56 -9.73
CA ARG A 118 -3.98 33.77 -10.17
C ARG A 118 -3.67 34.65 -8.94
N ARG A 119 -2.39 34.80 -8.60
CA ARG A 119 -1.95 35.88 -7.70
C ARG A 119 -2.27 37.21 -8.37
N ARG A 120 -3.18 38.00 -7.77
CA ARG A 120 -3.29 39.42 -8.08
C ARG A 120 -1.98 40.09 -7.66
N ARG A 121 -1.33 40.75 -8.61
CA ARG A 121 -0.27 41.72 -8.34
C ARG A 121 -0.91 43.03 -7.88
#